data_AF-A0A0D3FQW0-F1
#
_entry.id   AF-A0A0D3FQW0-F1
#
_cell.length_a   1.000
_cell.length_b   1.000
_cell.length_c   1.000
_cell.angle_alpha   90.00
_cell.angle_beta   90.00
_cell.angle_gamma   90.00
#
_symmetry.space_group_name_H-M   'P 1'
#
loop_
_entity.id
_entity.type
_entity.pdbx_description
1 polymer ?
#
loop_
_entity_poly.entity_id
_entity_poly.type
_entity_poly.pdbx_seq_one_letter_code
_entity_poly.pdbx_strand_id
1 'polypeptide(L)'
;MKFGKDFRSHLEETLPAWRDKYLAYKSLKKLIKNLPPDGDPPPVAAAAEVPAGDGDGDGGIALGNWFARVLDMELQKLNDFYIEREEWYVIRLQDL
;
A
#
# COMPACT_ATOMS: atom_id res chain seq x y z
N MET A 1 1.32 8.72 -18.10
CA MET A 1 0.03 8.03 -17.83
C MET A 1 -0.76 8.79 -16.77
N LYS A 2 -2.10 8.86 -16.89
CA LYS A 2 -3.03 9.55 -15.97
C LYS A 2 -3.73 8.61 -14.95
N PHE A 3 -3.28 7.35 -14.88
CA PHE A 3 -3.86 6.30 -14.03
C PHE A 3 -4.31 6.75 -12.63
N GLY A 4 -3.46 7.43 -11.86
CA GLY A 4 -3.84 7.86 -10.50
C GLY A 4 -5.00 8.85 -10.42
N LYS A 5 -5.20 9.66 -11.46
CA LYS A 5 -6.36 10.55 -11.56
C LYS A 5 -7.59 9.76 -11.98
N ASP A 6 -7.45 8.94 -13.01
CA ASP A 6 -8.53 8.12 -13.57
C ASP A 6 -9.06 7.13 -12.53
N PHE A 7 -8.18 6.48 -11.77
CA PHE A 7 -8.52 5.55 -10.68
C PHE A 7 -9.33 6.23 -9.58
N ARG A 8 -8.91 7.42 -9.13
CA ARG A 8 -9.65 8.17 -8.11
C ARG A 8 -11.02 8.61 -8.62
N SER A 9 -11.08 9.19 -9.82
CA SER A 9 -12.35 9.63 -10.41
C SER A 9 -13.31 8.45 -10.57
N HIS A 10 -12.83 7.30 -11.02
CA HIS A 10 -13.66 6.11 -11.15
C HIS A 10 -14.20 5.60 -9.80
N LEU A 11 -13.38 5.62 -8.74
CA LEU A 11 -13.83 5.25 -7.40
C LEU A 11 -14.86 6.24 -6.84
N GLU A 12 -14.70 7.54 -7.09
CA GLU A 12 -15.66 8.56 -6.66
C GLU A 12 -17.00 8.44 -7.41
N GLU A 13 -16.96 8.09 -8.70
CA GLU A 13 -18.16 7.92 -9.53
C GLU A 13 -18.92 6.62 -9.22
N THR A 14 -18.21 5.51 -9.02
CA THR A 14 -18.86 4.19 -8.89
C THR A 14 -19.09 3.78 -7.44
N LEU A 15 -18.13 4.03 -6.55
CA LEU A 15 -18.06 3.44 -5.22
C LEU A 15 -17.48 4.43 -4.19
N PRO A 16 -18.11 5.62 -4.00
CA PRO A 16 -17.56 6.69 -3.17
C PRO A 16 -17.36 6.26 -1.70
N ALA A 17 -18.22 5.37 -1.19
CA ALA A 17 -18.12 4.84 0.17
C ALA A 17 -16.91 3.91 0.37
N TRP A 18 -16.32 3.37 -0.70
CA TRP A 18 -15.22 2.40 -0.61
C TRP A 18 -13.86 3.04 -0.91
N ARG A 19 -13.82 4.34 -1.20
CA ARG A 19 -12.60 5.07 -1.59
C ARG A 19 -11.41 4.83 -0.65
N ASP A 20 -11.68 4.72 0.65
CA ASP A 20 -10.66 4.59 1.70
C ASP A 20 -10.22 3.12 1.89
N LYS A 21 -10.95 2.17 1.30
CA LYS A 21 -10.62 0.72 1.30
C LYS A 21 -9.69 0.34 0.14
N TYR A 22 -9.65 1.14 -0.91
CA TYR A 22 -8.77 0.93 -2.06
C TYR A 22 -7.35 1.46 -1.85
N LEU A 23 -6.45 1.09 -2.77
CA LEU A 23 -5.04 1.43 -2.75
C LEU A 23 -4.82 2.95 -2.70
N ALA A 24 -4.03 3.43 -1.72
CA ALA A 24 -3.69 4.84 -1.55
C ALA A 24 -2.65 5.32 -2.58
N TYR A 25 -2.96 5.26 -3.88
CA TYR A 25 -2.03 5.46 -4.99
C TYR A 25 -1.23 6.77 -4.91
N LYS A 26 -1.86 7.87 -4.47
CA LYS A 26 -1.18 9.17 -4.31
C LYS A 26 -0.10 9.12 -3.23
N SER A 27 -0.38 8.44 -2.12
CA SER A 27 0.55 8.29 -1.00
C SER A 27 1.70 7.35 -1.38
N LEU A 28 1.40 6.21 -1.99
CA LEU A 28 2.40 5.27 -2.51
C LEU A 28 3.33 5.94 -3.55
N LYS A 29 2.76 6.71 -4.48
CA LYS A 29 3.55 7.48 -5.45
C LYS A 29 4.42 8.54 -4.79
N LYS A 30 3.96 9.16 -3.71
CA LYS A 30 4.74 10.14 -2.93
C LYS A 30 5.88 9.46 -2.19
N LEU A 31 5.65 8.25 -1.64
CA LEU A 31 6.69 7.45 -1.00
C LEU A 31 7.79 7.11 -2.00
N ILE A 32 7.44 6.57 -3.18
CA ILE A 32 8.41 6.30 -4.27
C ILE A 32 9.24 7.54 -4.63
N LYS A 33 8.62 8.71 -4.72
CA LYS A 33 9.31 9.97 -5.08
C LYS A 33 10.23 10.51 -4.00
N ASN A 34 9.94 10.19 -2.74
CA ASN A 34 10.70 10.66 -1.59
C ASN A 34 11.74 9.63 -1.13
N LEU A 35 11.92 8.53 -1.87
CA LEU A 35 13.05 7.64 -1.64
C LEU A 35 14.35 8.43 -1.89
N PRO A 36 15.29 8.44 -0.94
CA PRO A 36 16.59 9.00 -1.19
C PRO A 36 17.27 8.23 -2.33
N PRO A 37 18.01 8.92 -3.22
CA PRO A 37 18.74 8.27 -4.31
C PRO A 37 19.81 7.30 -3.79
N ASP A 38 20.34 7.57 -2.60
CA ASP A 38 21.37 6.77 -1.93
C ASP A 38 20.82 6.25 -0.60
N GLY A 39 20.23 5.05 -0.61
CA GLY A 39 20.19 4.06 0.49
C GLY A 39 19.71 4.44 1.90
N ASP A 40 19.45 5.70 2.22
CA ASP A 40 19.19 6.14 3.58
C ASP A 40 17.75 5.77 3.98
N PRO A 41 17.56 4.99 5.06
CA PRO A 41 16.23 4.57 5.46
C PRO A 41 15.40 5.78 5.92
N PRO A 42 14.10 5.86 5.53
CA PRO A 42 13.23 6.95 5.98
C PRO A 42 13.04 6.90 7.52
N PRO A 43 12.85 8.06 8.17
CA PRO A 43 12.89 8.20 9.64
C PRO A 43 11.80 7.41 10.40
N VAL A 44 10.79 6.89 9.71
CA VAL A 44 9.73 6.06 10.32
C VAL A 44 10.19 4.63 10.63
N ALA A 45 11.35 4.19 10.13
CA ALA A 45 11.89 2.85 10.35
C ALA A 45 12.80 2.72 11.60
N ALA A 46 13.02 3.81 12.36
CA ALA A 46 13.89 3.80 13.55
C ALA A 46 13.34 3.00 14.75
N ALA A 47 12.16 2.36 14.62
CA ALA A 47 11.57 1.53 15.68
C ALA A 47 11.92 0.04 15.58
N ALA A 48 12.66 -0.41 14.56
CA ALA A 48 13.16 -1.77 14.47
C ALA A 48 14.69 -1.73 14.45
N GLU A 49 15.30 -1.96 15.62
CA GLU A 49 16.75 -2.12 15.76
C GLU A 49 17.25 -3.21 14.82
N VAL A 50 18.08 -2.83 13.84
CA VAL A 50 18.91 -3.75 13.07
C VAL A 50 20.36 -3.33 13.33
N PRO A 51 21.25 -4.25 13.74
CA PRO A 51 22.60 -3.90 14.15
C PRO A 51 23.38 -3.37 12.95
N ALA A 52 24.13 -2.29 13.18
CA ALA A 52 25.03 -1.70 12.21
C ALA A 52 26.08 -2.75 11.78
N GLY A 53 25.92 -3.25 10.56
CA GLY A 53 26.94 -3.99 9.84
C GLY A 53 27.39 -3.16 8.64
N ASP A 54 28.66 -2.77 8.64
CA ASP A 54 29.33 -2.10 7.52
C ASP A 54 29.16 -2.91 6.22
N GLY A 55 28.53 -2.29 5.21
CA GLY A 55 28.25 -2.94 3.94
C GLY A 55 27.60 -1.99 2.93
N ASP A 56 28.45 -1.19 2.29
CA ASP A 56 28.16 -0.39 1.09
C ASP A 56 27.50 -1.29 0.03
N GLY A 57 26.16 -1.27 -0.05
CA GLY A 57 25.36 -2.10 -0.98
C GLY A 57 23.98 -2.56 -0.49
N ASP A 58 23.71 -2.59 0.82
CA ASP A 58 22.46 -3.17 1.37
C ASP A 58 21.27 -2.18 1.48
N GLY A 59 21.55 -0.87 1.49
CA GLY A 59 20.52 0.17 1.68
C GLY A 59 19.39 0.14 0.64
N GLY A 60 19.70 -0.23 -0.61
CA GLY A 60 18.70 -0.39 -1.67
C GLY A 60 17.75 -1.58 -1.46
N ILE A 61 18.25 -2.68 -0.91
CA ILE A 61 17.46 -3.88 -0.60
C ILE A 61 16.59 -3.62 0.63
N ALA A 62 17.12 -2.95 1.65
CA ALA A 62 16.36 -2.56 2.84
C ALA A 62 15.18 -1.62 2.50
N LEU A 63 15.41 -0.66 1.62
CA LEU A 63 14.41 0.30 1.15
C LEU A 63 13.34 -0.37 0.27
N GLY A 64 13.75 -1.29 -0.61
CA GLY A 64 12.86 -2.13 -1.39
C GLY A 64 11.98 -3.01 -0.50
N ASN A 65 12.56 -3.68 0.50
CA ASN A 65 11.84 -4.50 1.47
C ASN A 65 10.86 -3.66 2.30
N TRP A 66 11.24 -2.44 2.69
CA TRP A 66 10.34 -1.53 3.39
C TRP A 66 9.15 -1.13 2.52
N PHE A 67 9.37 -0.76 1.26
CA PHE A 67 8.28 -0.41 0.34
C PHE A 67 7.38 -1.62 0.05
N ALA A 68 7.96 -2.81 -0.07
CA ALA A 68 7.22 -4.06 -0.23
C ALA A 68 6.28 -4.32 0.98
N ARG A 69 6.74 -4.06 2.21
CA ARG A 69 5.87 -4.14 3.41
C ARG A 69 4.71 -3.16 3.36
N VAL A 70 4.95 -1.92 2.92
CA VAL A 70 3.88 -0.91 2.77
C VAL A 70 2.85 -1.36 1.72
N LEU A 71 3.32 -1.94 0.61
CA LEU A 71 2.43 -2.52 -0.40
C LEU A 71 1.64 -3.70 0.15
N ASP A 72 2.28 -4.58 0.93
CA ASP A 72 1.64 -5.75 1.52
C ASP A 72 0.52 -5.35 2.48
N MET A 73 0.74 -4.35 3.34
CA MET A 73 -0.30 -3.80 4.22
C MET A 73 -1.48 -3.21 3.44
N GLU A 74 -1.19 -2.50 2.35
CA GLU A 74 -2.24 -1.92 1.50
C GLU A 74 -3.03 -3.00 0.74
N LEU A 75 -2.38 -4.10 0.33
CA LEU A 75 -3.03 -5.26 -0.28
C LEU A 75 -3.86 -6.05 0.72
N GLN A 76 -3.37 -6.27 1.94
CA GLN A 76 -4.12 -6.93 3.02
C GLN A 76 -5.41 -6.17 3.31
N LYS A 77 -5.34 -4.84 3.50
CA LYS A 77 -6.51 -3.97 3.66
C LYS A 77 -7.54 -4.15 2.53
N LEU A 78 -7.07 -4.22 1.29
CA LEU A 78 -7.94 -4.42 0.12
C LEU A 78 -8.58 -5.81 0.15
N ASN A 79 -7.80 -6.85 0.41
CA ASN A 79 -8.26 -8.24 0.48
C ASN A 79 -9.30 -8.43 1.58
N ASP A 80 -9.04 -7.93 2.79
CA ASP A 80 -9.97 -8.01 3.92
C ASP A 80 -11.32 -7.39 3.57
N PHE A 81 -11.29 -6.22 2.92
CA PHE A 81 -12.50 -5.55 2.46
C PHE A 81 -13.26 -6.37 1.39
N TYR A 82 -12.55 -6.98 0.45
CA TYR A 82 -13.16 -7.80 -0.60
C TYR A 82 -13.78 -9.08 -0.04
N ILE A 83 -13.10 -9.75 0.90
CA ILE A 83 -13.60 -10.97 1.54
C ILE A 83 -14.85 -10.65 2.36
N GLU A 84 -14.83 -9.61 3.20
CA GLU A 84 -16.01 -9.18 3.98
C GLU A 84 -17.21 -8.87 3.07
N ARG A 85 -16.94 -8.23 1.92
CA ARG A 85 -17.98 -7.96 0.91
C ARG A 85 -18.50 -9.21 0.25
N GLU A 86 -17.62 -10.11 -0.19
CA GLU A 86 -17.99 -11.38 -0.81
C GLU A 86 -18.85 -12.22 0.14
N GLU A 87 -18.43 -12.38 1.40
CA GLU A 87 -19.20 -13.06 2.43
C GLU A 87 -20.60 -12.47 2.59
N TRP A 88 -20.71 -11.14 2.66
CA TRP A 88 -22.00 -10.45 2.74
C TRP A 88 -22.90 -10.76 1.52
N TYR A 89 -22.34 -10.77 0.31
CA TYR A 89 -23.10 -11.11 -0.90
C TYR A 89 -23.51 -12.58 -0.94
N VAL A 90 -22.63 -13.49 -0.53
CA VAL A 90 -22.93 -14.94 -0.48
C VAL A 90 -24.07 -15.22 0.48
N ILE A 91 -24.02 -14.67 1.69
CA ILE A 91 -25.10 -14.82 2.69
C ILE A 91 -26.41 -14.26 2.13
N ARG A 92 -26.38 -13.05 1.58
CA ARG A 92 -27.57 -12.42 1.01
C ARG A 92 -28.19 -13.24 -0.13
N LEU A 93 -27.38 -13.89 -0.95
CA LEU A 93 -27.85 -14.72 -2.06
C LEU A 93 -28.35 -16.10 -1.59
N GLN A 94 -27.87 -16.61 -0.47
CA GLN A 94 -28.33 -17.88 0.12
C GLN A 94 -29.65 -17.73 0.89
N ASP A 95 -29.93 -16.54 1.44
CA ASP A 95 -31.20 -16.20 2.10
C ASP A 95 -32.34 -15.85 1.12
N LEU A 96 -32.06 -15.80 -0.19
CA LEU A 96 -32.97 -15.49 -1.29
C LEU A 96 -33.46 -16.75 -2.01
#